data_AF-A0A0E0Q8P8-F1
#
_entry.id   AF-A0A0E0Q8P8-F1
#
_cell.length_a   1.000
_cell.length_b   1.000
_cell.length_c   1.000
_cell.angle_alpha   90.00
_cell.angle_beta   90.00
_cell.angle_gamma   90.00
#
_symmetry.space_group_name_H-M   'P 1'
#
loop_
_entity.id
_entity.type
_entity.pdbx_description
1 polymer ?
#
loop_
_entity_poly.entity_id
_entity_poly.type
_entity_poly.pdbx_seq_one_letter_code
_entity_poly.pdbx_strand_id
1 'polypeptide(L)'
;MAEHDLTARMAAHMNCHLVFPLLEFLQWRPGRVYAVEEILQAKLRLLIQGTNMVDYAMDTHKLLHGDTDDDVVVPVPDDMVERRHEVVTRLGALAAPAAPIVSALKNHHLGPDKEHNIRMLHERFQIEALYQYAKFQFDCGNYPDAAENLHRYRALCTSSERSLSAQWGKLSAEILNNNWDVALEELNCLKEMIDSKNSSSPLNQLQNRIWLMHCSIFIFFNHGNGSYGIIDLFFQDKFVY
;
A
#
# COMPACT_ATOMS: atom_id res chain seq x y z
N MET A 1 -9.47 -21.29 19.65
CA MET A 1 -8.73 -20.04 19.43
C MET A 1 -8.60 -19.67 17.95
N ALA A 2 -8.38 -20.64 17.03
CA ALA A 2 -8.47 -20.41 15.58
C ALA A 2 -9.86 -19.92 15.11
N GLU A 3 -10.93 -20.33 15.80
CA GLU A 3 -12.31 -19.92 15.46
C GLU A 3 -12.58 -18.41 15.60
N HIS A 4 -11.73 -17.67 16.33
CA HIS A 4 -11.83 -16.22 16.48
C HIS A 4 -10.81 -15.47 15.62
N ASP A 5 -10.11 -16.15 14.71
CA ASP A 5 -9.24 -15.47 13.75
C ASP A 5 -10.06 -14.70 12.72
N LEU A 6 -9.85 -13.38 12.67
CA LEU A 6 -10.51 -12.47 11.73
C LEU A 6 -9.60 -12.11 10.56
N THR A 7 -8.37 -12.65 10.49
CA THR A 7 -7.37 -12.27 9.48
C THR A 7 -7.90 -12.46 8.06
N ALA A 8 -8.54 -13.59 7.76
CA ALA A 8 -9.11 -13.84 6.44
C ALA A 8 -10.25 -12.87 6.08
N ARG A 9 -11.08 -12.49 7.07
CA ARG A 9 -12.16 -11.51 6.87
C ARG A 9 -11.61 -10.11 6.64
N MET A 10 -10.59 -9.72 7.40
CA MET A 10 -9.94 -8.42 7.23
C MET A 10 -9.21 -8.34 5.88
N ALA A 11 -8.51 -9.39 5.48
CA ALA A 11 -7.74 -9.43 4.23
C ALA A 11 -8.61 -9.18 2.97
N ALA A 12 -9.90 -9.56 3.00
CA ALA A 12 -10.82 -9.31 1.89
C ALA A 12 -11.13 -7.82 1.65
N HIS A 13 -10.88 -6.97 2.65
CA HIS A 13 -11.19 -5.54 2.63
C HIS A 13 -9.93 -4.66 2.59
N MET A 14 -8.76 -5.24 2.31
CA MET A 14 -7.48 -4.55 2.37
C MET A 14 -6.61 -4.87 1.16
N ASN A 15 -5.60 -4.04 0.91
CA ASN A 15 -4.59 -4.37 -0.10
C ASN A 15 -3.70 -5.54 0.39
N CYS A 16 -3.09 -6.26 -0.55
CA CYS A 16 -2.22 -7.40 -0.25
C CYS A 16 -1.04 -7.04 0.65
N HIS A 17 -0.48 -5.82 0.52
CA HIS A 17 0.65 -5.39 1.34
C HIS A 17 0.29 -5.25 2.83
N LEU A 18 -0.91 -4.78 3.16
CA LEU A 18 -1.42 -4.64 4.54
C LEU A 18 -1.79 -5.98 5.18
N VAL A 19 -1.81 -7.07 4.42
CA VAL A 19 -2.01 -8.42 4.97
C VAL A 19 -0.71 -8.97 5.56
N PHE A 20 0.47 -8.54 5.10
CA PHE A 20 1.75 -9.02 5.64
C PHE A 20 1.93 -8.77 7.13
N PRO A 21 1.66 -7.55 7.67
CA PRO A 21 1.73 -7.32 9.11
C PRO A 21 0.82 -8.26 9.92
N LEU A 22 -0.35 -8.62 9.38
CA LEU A 22 -1.27 -9.57 10.04
C LEU A 22 -0.68 -10.98 10.05
N LEU A 23 -0.10 -11.44 8.93
CA LEU A 23 0.56 -12.75 8.84
C LEU A 23 1.82 -12.81 9.72
N GLU A 24 2.57 -11.72 9.82
CA GLU A 24 3.71 -11.58 10.74
C GLU A 24 3.27 -11.66 12.19
N PHE A 25 2.17 -11.00 12.55
CA PHE A 25 1.58 -11.13 13.88
C PHE A 25 1.18 -12.57 14.18
N LEU A 26 0.48 -13.25 13.26
CA LEU A 26 0.11 -14.67 13.44
C LEU A 26 1.33 -15.59 13.63
N GLN A 27 2.44 -15.30 12.95
CA GLN A 27 3.69 -16.07 13.06
C GLN A 27 4.37 -15.87 14.43
N TRP A 28 4.41 -14.62 14.91
CA TRP A 28 5.13 -14.25 16.14
C TRP A 28 4.30 -14.37 17.42
N ARG A 29 2.97 -14.44 17.32
CA ARG A 29 2.08 -14.40 18.48
C ARG A 29 2.40 -15.53 19.49
N PRO A 30 2.48 -15.22 20.80
CA PRO A 30 2.62 -16.23 21.83
C PRO A 30 1.39 -17.15 21.86
N GLY A 31 1.62 -18.47 21.90
CA GLY A 31 0.56 -19.49 21.84
C GLY A 31 0.12 -19.87 20.41
N ARG A 32 1.03 -19.75 19.42
CA ARG A 32 0.90 -20.13 17.99
C ARG A 32 -0.34 -20.95 17.68
N VAL A 33 -1.26 -20.35 16.91
CA VAL A 33 -2.54 -20.97 16.52
C VAL A 33 -2.39 -21.82 15.26
N TYR A 34 -1.43 -21.48 14.40
CA TYR A 34 -1.15 -22.12 13.12
C TYR A 34 0.32 -22.57 13.07
N ALA A 35 0.61 -23.55 12.21
CA ALA A 35 1.98 -23.97 11.97
C ALA A 35 2.76 -22.87 11.22
N VAL A 36 4.05 -22.72 11.53
CA VAL A 36 4.90 -21.69 10.89
C VAL A 36 4.98 -21.93 9.39
N GLU A 37 5.07 -23.18 8.96
CA GLU A 37 5.10 -23.59 7.56
C GLU A 37 3.86 -23.14 6.78
N GLU A 38 2.66 -23.30 7.36
CA GLU A 38 1.40 -22.86 6.74
C GLU A 38 1.37 -21.34 6.53
N ILE A 39 1.87 -20.57 7.53
CA ILE A 39 1.95 -19.12 7.43
C ILE A 39 2.98 -18.70 6.38
N LEU A 40 4.13 -19.35 6.32
CA LEU A 40 5.17 -19.07 5.33
C LEU A 40 4.70 -19.41 3.91
N GLN A 41 3.97 -20.51 3.72
CA GLN A 41 3.32 -20.84 2.44
C GLN A 41 2.28 -19.79 2.04
N ALA A 42 1.46 -19.33 3.00
CA ALA A 42 0.48 -18.27 2.75
C ALA A 42 1.15 -16.94 2.36
N LYS A 43 2.22 -16.55 3.05
CA LYS A 43 3.05 -15.39 2.71
C LYS A 43 3.63 -15.51 1.31
N LEU A 44 4.23 -16.65 1.00
CA LEU A 44 4.84 -16.92 -0.31
C LEU A 44 3.80 -16.81 -1.44
N ARG A 45 2.61 -17.39 -1.25
CA ARG A 45 1.51 -17.29 -2.22
C ARG A 45 1.08 -15.84 -2.44
N LEU A 46 0.93 -15.07 -1.37
CA LEU A 46 0.55 -13.67 -1.43
C LEU A 46 1.62 -12.82 -2.15
N LEU A 47 2.91 -13.07 -1.88
CA LEU A 47 4.02 -12.38 -2.53
C LEU A 47 4.05 -12.65 -4.03
N ILE A 48 3.90 -13.91 -4.44
CA ILE A 48 3.95 -14.33 -5.84
C ILE A 48 2.72 -13.82 -6.62
N GLN A 49 1.53 -13.85 -6.03
CA GLN A 49 0.28 -13.53 -6.75
C GLN A 49 -0.07 -12.04 -6.69
N GLY A 50 0.30 -11.34 -5.62
CA GLY A 50 -0.19 -10.00 -5.33
C GLY A 50 0.86 -8.90 -5.38
N THR A 51 2.16 -9.21 -5.47
CA THR A 51 3.23 -8.21 -5.34
C THR A 51 4.40 -8.46 -6.30
N ASN A 52 5.30 -7.47 -6.40
CA ASN A 52 6.60 -7.59 -7.06
C ASN A 52 7.75 -7.58 -6.05
N MET A 53 7.49 -7.94 -4.78
CA MET A 53 8.51 -8.07 -3.73
C MET A 53 9.29 -9.39 -3.86
N VAL A 54 10.01 -9.54 -4.98
CA VAL A 54 10.67 -10.82 -5.35
C VAL A 54 11.74 -11.21 -4.34
N ASP A 55 12.51 -10.24 -3.83
CA ASP A 55 13.55 -10.49 -2.83
C ASP A 55 12.94 -11.05 -1.53
N TYR A 56 11.82 -10.50 -1.07
CA TYR A 56 11.10 -11.02 0.09
C TYR A 56 10.50 -12.42 -0.16
N ALA A 57 10.03 -12.68 -1.39
CA ALA A 57 9.53 -14.00 -1.79
C ALA A 57 10.64 -15.05 -1.76
N MET A 58 11.82 -14.73 -2.28
CA MET A 58 12.99 -15.62 -2.26
C MET A 58 13.45 -15.91 -0.83
N ASP A 59 13.48 -14.91 0.04
CA ASP A 59 13.88 -15.11 1.44
C ASP A 59 12.83 -15.92 2.23
N THR A 60 11.54 -15.70 1.96
CA THR A 60 10.45 -16.52 2.52
C THR A 60 10.55 -17.98 2.03
N HIS A 61 10.88 -18.21 0.77
CA HIS A 61 11.08 -19.55 0.21
C HIS A 61 12.25 -20.27 0.87
N LYS A 62 13.37 -19.57 1.09
CA LYS A 62 14.53 -20.11 1.82
C LYS A 62 14.16 -20.44 3.26
N LEU A 63 13.40 -19.59 3.94
CA LEU A 63 12.96 -19.86 5.31
C LEU A 63 12.02 -21.08 5.40
N LEU A 64 11.20 -21.31 4.38
CA LEU A 64 10.28 -22.45 4.33
C LEU A 64 10.99 -23.79 4.08
N HIS A 65 12.05 -23.81 3.26
CA HIS A 65 12.73 -25.05 2.84
C HIS A 65 14.15 -25.22 3.41
N GLY A 66 14.68 -24.21 4.11
CA GLY A 66 16.05 -24.16 4.60
C GLY A 66 16.25 -24.78 5.99
N ASP A 67 15.19 -25.22 6.66
CA ASP A 67 15.23 -25.86 7.99
C ASP A 67 15.06 -27.39 7.93
N THR A 68 15.02 -28.00 6.73
CA THR A 68 15.07 -29.46 6.61
C THR A 68 16.51 -29.94 6.82
N ASP A 69 16.71 -30.71 7.90
CA ASP A 69 17.93 -31.45 8.24
C ASP A 69 18.69 -31.98 7.00
N ASP A 70 20.02 -31.84 7.05
CA ASP A 70 21.06 -32.29 6.10
C ASP A 70 21.19 -31.53 4.75
N ASP A 71 22.20 -30.64 4.68
CA ASP A 71 23.09 -30.33 3.54
C ASP A 71 22.50 -30.01 2.13
N VAL A 72 21.19 -29.90 1.98
CA VAL A 72 20.55 -29.51 0.71
C VAL A 72 19.98 -28.10 0.85
N VAL A 73 20.81 -27.10 0.55
CA VAL A 73 20.31 -25.75 0.27
C VAL A 73 19.38 -25.87 -0.93
N VAL A 74 18.06 -25.91 -0.70
CA VAL A 74 17.09 -25.86 -1.78
C VAL A 74 17.33 -24.55 -2.53
N PRO A 75 17.84 -24.59 -3.77
CA PRO A 75 18.16 -23.39 -4.50
C PRO A 75 16.85 -22.63 -4.75
N VAL A 76 16.95 -21.30 -4.73
CA VAL A 76 15.83 -20.45 -5.15
C VAL A 76 15.44 -20.88 -6.58
N PRO A 77 14.15 -21.15 -6.86
CA PRO A 77 13.72 -21.56 -8.19
C PRO A 77 14.16 -20.56 -9.25
N ASP A 78 14.63 -21.05 -10.40
CA ASP A 78 15.09 -20.20 -11.51
C ASP A 78 14.01 -19.21 -11.98
N ASP A 79 12.74 -19.60 -11.91
CA ASP A 79 11.56 -18.75 -12.18
C ASP A 79 11.54 -17.48 -11.32
N MET A 80 11.90 -17.57 -10.03
CA MET A 80 11.96 -16.40 -9.15
C MET A 80 13.12 -15.48 -9.51
N VAL A 81 14.25 -16.05 -9.94
CA VAL A 81 15.42 -15.28 -10.39
C VAL A 81 15.13 -14.57 -11.70
N GLU A 82 14.47 -15.22 -12.64
CA GLU A 82 14.02 -14.61 -13.90
C GLU A 82 13.03 -13.48 -13.64
N ARG A 83 12.04 -13.72 -12.77
CA ARG A 83 11.06 -12.70 -12.37
C ARG A 83 11.73 -11.50 -11.69
N ARG A 84 12.80 -11.70 -10.92
CA ARG A 84 13.60 -10.59 -10.36
C ARG A 84 14.17 -9.71 -11.48
N HIS A 85 14.76 -10.32 -12.50
CA HIS A 85 15.32 -9.59 -13.64
C HIS A 85 14.24 -8.81 -14.40
N GLU A 86 13.06 -9.42 -14.60
CA GLU A 86 11.91 -8.74 -15.22
C GLU A 86 11.48 -7.50 -14.41
N VAL A 87 11.29 -7.67 -13.10
CA VAL A 87 10.85 -6.58 -12.20
C VAL A 87 11.86 -5.43 -12.19
N VAL A 88 13.15 -5.73 -12.09
CA VAL A 88 14.21 -4.69 -12.12
C VAL A 88 14.26 -3.98 -13.47
N THR A 89 14.15 -4.73 -14.57
CA THR A 89 14.14 -4.16 -15.93
C THR A 89 12.94 -3.22 -16.11
N ARG A 90 11.77 -3.65 -15.66
CA ARG A 90 10.54 -2.86 -15.72
C ARG A 90 10.60 -1.62 -14.83
N LEU A 91 11.19 -1.72 -13.63
CA LEU A 91 11.44 -0.56 -12.77
C LEU A 91 12.32 0.47 -13.47
N GLY A 92 13.40 0.03 -14.13
CA GLY A 92 14.29 0.90 -14.89
C GLY A 92 13.58 1.59 -16.07
N ALA A 93 12.76 0.84 -16.81
CA ALA A 93 11.98 1.37 -17.93
C ALA A 93 10.95 2.43 -17.49
N LEU A 94 10.34 2.26 -16.31
CA LEU A 94 9.39 3.24 -15.73
C LEU A 94 10.10 4.43 -15.07
N ALA A 95 11.31 4.25 -14.55
CA ALA A 95 12.09 5.31 -13.93
C ALA A 95 12.56 6.35 -14.96
N ALA A 96 12.97 5.93 -16.16
CA ALA A 96 13.47 6.83 -17.20
C ALA A 96 12.49 7.97 -17.58
N PRO A 97 11.20 7.71 -17.87
CA PRO A 97 10.23 8.77 -18.17
C PRO A 97 9.77 9.54 -16.92
N ALA A 98 9.86 8.96 -15.72
CA ALA A 98 9.47 9.61 -14.47
C ALA A 98 10.55 10.55 -13.90
N ALA A 99 11.84 10.28 -14.16
CA ALA A 99 12.97 11.02 -13.60
C ALA A 99 12.96 12.55 -13.91
N PRO A 100 12.60 13.02 -15.12
CA PRO A 100 12.50 14.45 -15.40
C PRO A 100 11.42 15.14 -14.55
N ILE A 101 10.30 14.46 -14.29
CA ILE A 101 9.19 14.98 -13.47
C ILE A 101 9.60 15.04 -12.01
N VAL A 102 10.19 13.95 -11.52
CA VAL A 102 10.65 13.86 -10.13
C VAL A 102 11.70 14.94 -9.84
N SER A 103 12.64 15.17 -10.76
CA SER A 103 13.66 16.22 -10.60
C SER A 103 13.08 17.62 -10.74
N ALA A 104 12.18 17.87 -11.68
CA ALA A 104 11.49 19.15 -11.82
C ALA A 104 10.69 19.52 -10.55
N LEU A 105 9.98 18.56 -9.96
CA LEU A 105 9.19 18.78 -8.75
C LEU A 105 10.03 18.92 -7.47
N LYS A 106 11.23 18.31 -7.42
CA LYS A 106 12.18 18.55 -6.32
C LYS A 106 12.77 19.96 -6.37
N ASN A 107 13.02 20.48 -7.58
CA ASN A 107 13.74 21.74 -7.77
C ASN A 107 12.82 22.97 -7.87
N HIS A 108 11.54 22.80 -8.20
CA HIS A 108 10.58 23.89 -8.28
C HIS A 108 9.60 23.88 -7.11
N HIS A 109 9.59 24.97 -6.35
CA HIS A 109 8.41 25.35 -5.58
C HIS A 109 7.35 25.78 -6.59
N LEU A 110 6.28 24.98 -6.71
CA LEU A 110 5.13 25.34 -7.54
C LEU A 110 4.67 26.73 -7.08
N GLY A 111 4.73 27.71 -7.99
CA GLY A 111 4.28 29.07 -7.72
C GLY A 111 2.79 29.12 -7.31
N PRO A 112 2.29 30.28 -6.88
CA PRO A 112 0.93 30.43 -6.33
C PRO A 112 -0.18 30.03 -7.32
N ASP A 113 0.11 30.08 -8.63
CA ASP A 113 -0.86 29.81 -9.69
C ASP A 113 -0.86 28.31 -10.09
N LYS A 114 -1.55 27.50 -9.29
CA LYS A 114 -1.60 26.04 -9.45
C LYS A 114 -2.08 25.61 -10.85
N GLU A 115 -3.07 26.28 -11.42
CA GLU A 115 -3.65 25.88 -12.71
C GLU A 115 -2.68 26.09 -13.88
N HIS A 116 -1.92 27.18 -13.87
CA HIS A 116 -0.91 27.45 -14.89
C HIS A 116 0.25 26.46 -14.80
N ASN A 117 0.72 26.17 -13.58
CA ASN A 117 1.78 25.19 -13.34
C ASN A 117 1.37 23.78 -13.78
N ILE A 118 0.14 23.38 -13.48
CA ILE A 118 -0.40 22.08 -13.90
C ILE A 118 -0.43 22.02 -15.44
N ARG A 119 -0.97 23.02 -16.15
CA ARG A 119 -1.00 23.01 -17.62
C ARG A 119 0.41 22.92 -18.24
N MET A 120 1.35 23.72 -17.75
CA MET A 120 2.74 23.70 -18.25
C MET A 120 3.43 22.35 -17.98
N LEU A 121 3.15 21.71 -16.84
CA LEU A 121 3.71 20.40 -16.50
C LEU A 121 3.04 19.26 -17.28
N HIS A 122 1.73 19.32 -17.54
CA HIS A 122 1.01 18.37 -18.40
C HIS A 122 1.50 18.43 -19.85
N GLU A 123 1.81 19.62 -20.37
CA GLU A 123 2.34 19.79 -21.73
C GLU A 123 3.79 19.29 -21.88
N ARG A 124 4.59 19.41 -20.83
CA ARG A 124 6.02 19.04 -20.85
C ARG A 124 6.29 17.61 -20.44
N PHE A 125 5.40 16.99 -19.67
CA PHE A 125 5.68 15.73 -19.01
C PHE A 125 4.51 14.74 -19.01
N GLN A 126 4.83 13.44 -19.06
CA GLN A 126 3.86 12.37 -18.92
C GLN A 126 3.55 12.11 -17.44
N ILE A 127 2.57 12.82 -16.88
CA ILE A 127 2.17 12.68 -15.46
C ILE A 127 1.68 11.27 -15.12
N GLU A 128 1.11 10.55 -16.10
CA GLU A 128 0.74 9.15 -15.92
C GLU A 128 1.94 8.22 -15.70
N ALA A 129 3.12 8.56 -16.27
CA ALA A 129 4.35 7.80 -16.03
C ALA A 129 4.79 7.91 -14.56
N LEU A 130 4.59 9.06 -13.91
CA LEU A 130 4.85 9.23 -12.48
C LEU A 130 3.95 8.32 -11.63
N TYR A 131 2.66 8.23 -11.97
CA TYR A 131 1.73 7.34 -11.27
C TYR A 131 2.10 5.87 -11.43
N GLN A 132 2.42 5.44 -12.66
CA GLN A 132 2.83 4.06 -12.93
C GLN A 132 4.14 3.71 -12.22
N TYR A 133 5.09 4.64 -12.19
CA TYR A 133 6.33 4.49 -11.46
C TYR A 133 6.10 4.37 -9.96
N ALA A 134 5.31 5.28 -9.35
CA ALA A 134 5.01 5.25 -7.93
C ALA A 134 4.23 3.98 -7.53
N LYS A 135 3.26 3.55 -8.35
CA LYS A 135 2.55 2.30 -8.14
C LYS A 135 3.50 1.10 -8.20
N PHE A 136 4.40 1.07 -9.17
CA PHE A 136 5.35 -0.03 -9.29
C PHE A 136 6.34 -0.05 -8.13
N GLN A 137 6.78 1.12 -7.64
CA GLN A 137 7.58 1.22 -6.41
C GLN A 137 6.84 0.65 -5.19
N PHE A 138 5.54 0.96 -5.06
CA PHE A 138 4.68 0.39 -4.02
C PHE A 138 4.60 -1.14 -4.14
N ASP A 139 4.36 -1.67 -5.34
CA ASP A 139 4.28 -3.12 -5.61
C ASP A 139 5.62 -3.83 -5.32
N CYS A 140 6.75 -3.14 -5.47
CA CYS A 140 8.09 -3.61 -5.10
C CYS A 140 8.42 -3.47 -3.60
N GLY A 141 7.54 -2.87 -2.80
CA GLY A 141 7.73 -2.67 -1.36
C GLY A 141 8.54 -1.42 -0.97
N ASN A 142 8.84 -0.52 -1.91
CA ASN A 142 9.47 0.76 -1.60
C ASN A 142 8.41 1.82 -1.23
N TYR A 143 7.88 1.70 -0.01
CA TYR A 143 6.80 2.55 0.48
C TYR A 143 7.16 4.03 0.63
N PRO A 144 8.34 4.41 1.17
CA PRO A 144 8.69 5.83 1.35
C PRO A 144 8.73 6.62 0.04
N ASP A 145 9.42 6.08 -0.98
CA ASP A 145 9.50 6.75 -2.29
C ASP A 145 8.13 6.76 -3.00
N ALA A 146 7.36 5.67 -2.87
CA ALA A 146 6.02 5.60 -3.43
C ALA A 146 5.09 6.65 -2.81
N ALA A 147 5.09 6.82 -1.49
CA ALA A 147 4.26 7.80 -0.79
C ALA A 147 4.54 9.23 -1.26
N GLU A 148 5.83 9.59 -1.36
CA GLU A 148 6.27 10.91 -1.80
C GLU A 148 5.91 11.16 -3.28
N ASN A 149 6.13 10.18 -4.15
CA ASN A 149 5.77 10.31 -5.58
C ASN A 149 4.26 10.36 -5.80
N LEU A 150 3.46 9.63 -5.02
CA LEU A 150 1.99 9.72 -5.03
C LEU A 150 1.49 11.06 -4.52
N HIS A 151 2.11 11.62 -3.47
CA HIS A 151 1.79 12.96 -3.00
C HIS A 151 2.03 14.02 -4.08
N ARG A 152 3.18 13.95 -4.75
CA ARG A 152 3.52 14.80 -5.90
C ARG A 152 2.54 14.63 -7.06
N TYR A 153 2.17 13.40 -7.38
CA TYR A 153 1.17 13.13 -8.41
C TYR A 153 -0.20 13.74 -8.09
N ARG A 154 -0.65 13.68 -6.83
CA ARG A 154 -1.93 14.28 -6.39
C ARG A 154 -1.98 15.79 -6.64
N ALA A 155 -0.87 16.50 -6.46
CA ALA A 155 -0.81 17.94 -6.72
C ALA A 155 -1.00 18.29 -8.21
N LEU A 156 -0.76 17.33 -9.12
CA LEU A 156 -0.80 17.51 -10.57
C LEU A 156 -2.01 16.86 -11.24
N CYS A 157 -2.71 15.97 -10.53
CA CYS A 157 -3.79 15.19 -11.08
C CYS A 157 -5.07 16.03 -11.23
N THR A 158 -5.66 15.99 -12.43
CA THR A 158 -6.97 16.61 -12.72
C THR A 158 -8.13 15.62 -12.58
N SER A 159 -7.85 14.32 -12.58
CA SER A 159 -8.86 13.27 -12.45
C SER A 159 -9.17 12.96 -10.99
N SER A 160 -10.45 13.10 -10.63
CA SER A 160 -10.96 12.80 -9.30
C SER A 160 -10.80 11.32 -8.92
N GLU A 161 -10.88 10.39 -9.87
CA GLU A 161 -10.72 8.95 -9.63
C GLU A 161 -9.26 8.60 -9.35
N ARG A 162 -8.33 9.08 -10.20
CA ARG A 162 -6.89 8.85 -10.01
C ARG A 162 -6.36 9.51 -8.74
N SER A 163 -6.88 10.68 -8.38
CA SER A 163 -6.56 11.33 -7.11
C SER A 163 -7.00 10.47 -5.91
N LEU A 164 -8.17 9.82 -5.97
CA LEU A 164 -8.62 8.89 -4.93
C LEU A 164 -7.74 7.64 -4.85
N SER A 165 -7.40 7.03 -5.98
CA SER A 165 -6.51 5.86 -6.01
C SER A 165 -5.10 6.19 -5.49
N ALA A 166 -4.56 7.36 -5.86
CA ALA A 166 -3.29 7.83 -5.34
C ALA A 166 -3.35 8.09 -3.83
N GLN A 167 -4.48 8.56 -3.32
CA GLN A 167 -4.70 8.76 -1.89
C GLN A 167 -4.69 7.44 -1.11
N TRP A 168 -5.39 6.43 -1.61
CA TRP A 168 -5.36 5.09 -1.03
C TRP A 168 -3.96 4.49 -1.02
N GLY A 169 -3.21 4.67 -2.11
CA GLY A 169 -1.82 4.23 -2.21
C GLY A 169 -0.91 4.92 -1.20
N LYS A 170 -1.02 6.25 -1.04
CA LYS A 170 -0.23 7.01 -0.07
C LYS A 170 -0.56 6.59 1.36
N LEU A 171 -1.84 6.52 1.72
CA LEU A 171 -2.27 6.05 3.05
C LEU A 171 -1.69 4.67 3.37
N SER A 172 -1.79 3.74 2.42
CA SER A 172 -1.27 2.38 2.59
C SER A 172 0.25 2.37 2.79
N ALA A 173 0.98 3.20 2.04
CA ALA A 173 2.42 3.31 2.14
C ALA A 173 2.86 3.89 3.50
N GLU A 174 2.16 4.91 4.01
CA GLU A 174 2.45 5.50 5.32
C GLU A 174 2.17 4.52 6.47
N ILE A 175 1.07 3.73 6.37
CA ILE A 175 0.78 2.66 7.33
C ILE A 175 1.90 1.61 7.34
N LEU A 176 2.35 1.17 6.15
CA LEU A 176 3.41 0.16 6.03
C LEU A 176 4.79 0.69 6.44
N ASN A 177 4.99 1.99 6.42
CA ASN A 177 6.20 2.65 6.91
C ASN A 177 6.13 3.04 8.40
N ASN A 178 5.04 2.69 9.11
CA ASN A 178 4.79 3.03 10.52
C ASN A 178 4.74 4.55 10.81
N ASN A 179 4.41 5.37 9.82
CA ASN A 179 4.29 6.83 9.95
C ASN A 179 2.87 7.19 10.40
N TRP A 180 2.54 6.93 11.67
CA TRP A 180 1.16 7.02 12.17
C TRP A 180 0.56 8.42 12.13
N ASP A 181 1.35 9.47 12.36
CA ASP A 181 0.88 10.86 12.34
C ASP A 181 0.45 11.28 10.93
N VAL A 182 1.31 11.03 9.93
CA VAL A 182 1.02 11.33 8.52
C VAL A 182 -0.12 10.43 8.01
N ALA A 183 -0.15 9.15 8.41
CA ALA A 183 -1.23 8.25 8.05
C ALA A 183 -2.59 8.75 8.57
N LEU A 184 -2.64 9.34 9.77
CA LEU A 184 -3.86 9.93 10.33
C LEU A 184 -4.31 11.17 9.53
N GLU A 185 -3.38 12.04 9.13
CA GLU A 185 -3.70 13.18 8.26
C GLU A 185 -4.27 12.72 6.91
N GLU A 186 -3.64 11.73 6.28
CA GLU A 186 -4.09 11.18 5.00
C GLU A 186 -5.44 10.44 5.13
N LEU A 187 -5.72 9.79 6.27
CA LEU A 187 -7.01 9.17 6.57
C LEU A 187 -8.13 10.22 6.63
N ASN A 188 -7.90 11.34 7.31
CA ASN A 188 -8.88 12.42 7.40
C ASN A 188 -9.14 13.06 6.04
N CYS A 189 -8.09 13.32 5.25
CA CYS A 189 -8.23 13.81 3.88
C CYS A 189 -9.04 12.85 3.00
N LEU A 190 -8.79 11.54 3.15
CA LEU A 190 -9.50 10.51 2.39
C LEU A 190 -10.97 10.43 2.79
N LYS A 191 -11.29 10.56 4.08
CA LYS A 191 -12.66 10.62 4.59
C LYS A 191 -13.43 11.78 3.96
N GLU A 192 -12.85 12.99 3.95
CA GLU A 192 -13.45 14.17 3.30
C GLU A 192 -13.66 13.97 1.80
N MET A 193 -12.70 13.35 1.12
CA MET A 193 -12.82 13.02 -0.31
C MET A 193 -13.91 12.00 -0.62
N ILE A 194 -14.14 11.03 0.26
CA ILE A 194 -15.21 10.03 0.09
C ILE A 194 -16.57 10.67 0.37
N ASP A 195 -16.68 11.46 1.45
CA ASP A 195 -17.94 12.09 1.86
C ASP A 195 -18.38 13.24 0.94
N SER A 196 -17.45 13.92 0.25
CA SER A 196 -17.77 14.96 -0.74
C SER A 196 -18.23 14.39 -2.09
N LYS A 197 -17.93 13.12 -2.41
CA LYS A 197 -18.29 12.49 -3.69
C LYS A 197 -19.72 11.94 -3.69
N ASN A 198 -20.69 12.83 -3.72
CA ASN A 198 -22.12 12.52 -3.90
C ASN A 198 -22.46 11.83 -5.24
N SER A 199 -21.53 11.77 -6.20
CA SER A 199 -21.75 11.22 -7.55
C SER A 199 -21.38 9.74 -7.71
N SER A 200 -20.90 9.08 -6.66
CA SER A 200 -20.56 7.65 -6.71
C SER A 200 -21.75 6.77 -6.30
N SER A 201 -21.88 5.58 -6.91
CA SER A 201 -22.92 4.61 -6.54
C SER A 201 -22.91 4.34 -5.01
N PRO A 202 -24.07 4.28 -4.34
CA PRO A 202 -24.16 4.03 -2.89
C PRO A 202 -23.37 2.80 -2.43
N LEU A 203 -23.32 1.76 -3.26
CA LEU A 203 -22.54 0.54 -2.99
C LEU A 203 -21.04 0.82 -2.94
N ASN A 204 -20.54 1.67 -3.86
CA ASN A 204 -19.13 2.02 -3.90
C ASN A 204 -18.75 2.94 -2.72
N GLN A 205 -19.66 3.84 -2.31
CA GLN A 205 -19.46 4.65 -1.10
C GLN A 205 -19.36 3.77 0.15
N LEU A 206 -20.28 2.81 0.29
CA LEU A 206 -20.25 1.85 1.39
C LEU A 206 -18.95 1.04 1.41
N GLN A 207 -18.52 0.54 0.25
CA GLN A 207 -17.25 -0.20 0.14
C GLN A 207 -16.05 0.65 0.57
N ASN A 208 -15.96 1.91 0.10
CA ASN A 208 -14.88 2.81 0.48
C ASN A 208 -14.88 3.13 1.99
N ARG A 209 -16.07 3.25 2.60
CA ARG A 209 -16.21 3.44 4.06
C ARG A 209 -15.76 2.21 4.84
N ILE A 210 -16.12 1.00 4.39
CA ILE A 210 -15.66 -0.26 4.99
C ILE A 210 -14.14 -0.36 4.93
N TRP A 211 -13.53 -0.10 3.77
CA TRP A 211 -12.07 -0.07 3.62
C TRP A 211 -11.42 0.96 4.53
N LEU A 212 -12.02 2.15 4.66
CA LEU A 212 -11.50 3.22 5.51
C LEU A 212 -11.52 2.80 6.98
N MET A 213 -12.61 2.16 7.44
CA MET A 213 -12.68 1.60 8.79
C MET A 213 -11.57 0.55 9.01
N HIS A 214 -11.40 -0.41 8.10
CA HIS A 214 -10.35 -1.42 8.23
C HIS A 214 -8.94 -0.82 8.27
N CYS A 215 -8.64 0.16 7.42
CA CYS A 215 -7.34 0.84 7.43
C CYS A 215 -7.15 1.69 8.70
N SER A 216 -8.21 2.35 9.19
CA SER A 216 -8.13 3.19 10.38
C SER A 216 -7.79 2.41 11.65
N ILE A 217 -8.13 1.13 11.73
CA ILE A 217 -7.75 0.24 12.83
C ILE A 217 -6.22 0.20 12.97
N PHE A 218 -5.47 0.05 11.88
CA PHE A 218 -4.01 0.04 11.93
C PHE A 218 -3.43 1.33 12.52
N ILE A 219 -4.02 2.47 12.18
CA ILE A 219 -3.55 3.78 12.62
C ILE A 219 -3.92 3.99 14.10
N PHE A 220 -5.18 3.80 14.44
CA PHE A 220 -5.68 4.13 15.77
C PHE A 220 -5.17 3.21 16.88
N PHE A 221 -4.86 1.94 16.59
CA PHE A 221 -4.27 1.05 17.59
C PHE A 221 -2.79 1.38 17.88
N ASN A 222 -2.10 2.06 16.95
CA ASN A 222 -0.69 2.41 17.11
C ASN A 222 -0.45 3.89 17.46
N HIS A 223 -1.43 4.76 17.27
CA HIS A 223 -1.34 6.19 17.56
C HIS A 223 -1.76 6.51 19.01
N GLY A 224 -1.01 7.39 19.70
CA GLY A 224 -1.23 7.72 21.11
C GLY A 224 -2.62 8.30 21.44
N ASN A 225 -3.27 8.97 20.47
CA ASN A 225 -4.64 9.51 20.60
C ASN A 225 -5.71 8.67 19.87
N GLY A 226 -5.37 7.48 19.40
CA GLY A 226 -6.25 6.73 18.50
C GLY A 226 -7.56 6.23 19.13
N SER A 227 -7.61 6.08 20.45
CA SER A 227 -8.82 5.69 21.19
C SER A 227 -9.99 6.68 20.99
N TYR A 228 -9.71 7.98 20.98
CA TYR A 228 -10.72 9.00 20.68
C TYR A 228 -11.12 8.98 19.19
N GLY A 229 -10.17 8.75 18.28
CA GLY A 229 -10.43 8.67 16.85
C GLY A 229 -11.32 7.50 16.45
N ILE A 230 -11.19 6.35 17.13
CA ILE A 230 -12.09 5.20 16.93
C ILE A 230 -13.51 5.57 17.35
N ILE A 231 -13.68 6.17 18.51
CA ILE A 231 -15.01 6.52 19.02
C ILE A 231 -15.69 7.53 18.09
N ASP A 232 -14.97 8.58 17.67
CA ASP A 232 -15.57 9.56 16.78
C ASP A 232 -15.86 8.99 15.39
N LEU A 233 -14.96 8.20 14.80
CA LEU A 233 -15.15 7.69 13.45
C LEU A 233 -16.20 6.57 13.36
N PHE A 234 -16.17 5.60 14.27
CA PHE A 234 -17.00 4.39 14.17
C PHE A 234 -18.44 4.62 14.64
N PHE A 235 -18.69 5.61 15.51
CA PHE A 235 -20.03 5.91 16.03
C PHE A 235 -20.75 7.02 15.24
N GLN A 236 -20.19 7.48 14.12
CA GLN A 236 -20.90 8.37 13.21
C GLN A 236 -22.01 7.61 12.46
N ASP A 237 -23.21 8.20 12.36
CA ASP A 237 -24.41 7.62 11.70
C ASP A 237 -24.14 7.11 10.27
N LYS A 238 -23.11 7.63 9.60
CA LYS A 238 -22.70 7.22 8.25
C LYS A 238 -22.00 5.86 8.19
N PHE A 239 -21.50 5.36 9.32
CA PHE A 239 -20.73 4.14 9.48
C PHE A 239 -21.45 3.09 10.34
N VAL A 240 -22.48 3.50 11.09
CA VAL A 240 -23.35 2.63 11.89
C VAL A 240 -24.60 2.29 11.08
N TYR A 241 -24.63 1.11 10.47
CA TYR A 241 -25.83 0.50 9.89
C TYR A 241 -26.01 -0.93 10.40
#